data_AF-A0A482ZFI0-F1
#
_entry.id   AF-A0A482ZFI0-F1
#
_cell.length_a   1.000
_cell.length_b   1.000
_cell.length_c   1.000
_cell.angle_alpha   90.00
_cell.angle_beta   90.00
_cell.angle_gamma   90.00
#
_symmetry.space_group_name_H-M   'P 1'
#
loop_
_entity.id
_entity.type
_entity.pdbx_description
1 polymer ?
#
loop_
_entity_poly.entity_id
_entity_poly.type
_entity_poly.pdbx_seq_one_letter_code
_entity_poly.pdbx_strand_id
1 'polypeptide(L)' 'MQTTVSKWGNSAGLRLPKSMINQLYISTGDKLDIAIDKGRIVIESIKQQPNL' A
#
# COMPACT_ATOMS: atom_id res chain seq x y z
N MET A 1 12.28 7.26 -4.51
CA MET A 1 12.00 6.17 -5.47
C MET A 1 10.81 6.56 -6.31
N GLN A 2 10.84 6.25 -7.60
CA GLN A 2 9.74 6.48 -8.53
C GLN A 2 9.24 5.13 -9.04
N THR A 3 7.94 5.04 -9.30
CA THR A 3 7.29 3.85 -9.85
C THR A 3 6.26 4.31 -10.87
N THR A 4 5.83 3.40 -11.73
CA THR A 4 4.89 3.68 -12.80
C THR A 4 3.58 2.94 -12.56
N VAL A 5 2.46 3.64 -12.74
CA VAL A 5 1.14 3.02 -12.73
C VAL A 5 1.05 2.00 -13.86
N SER A 6 0.68 0.77 -13.52
CA SER A 6 0.53 -0.35 -14.46
C SER A 6 -0.93 -0.81 -14.50
N LYS A 7 -1.36 -1.43 -15.61
CA LYS A 7 -2.70 -2.03 -15.72
C LYS A 7 -2.69 -3.46 -15.16
N TRP A 8 -3.55 -3.76 -14.19
CA TRP A 8 -3.81 -5.08 -13.64
C TRP A 8 -5.27 -5.45 -13.89
N GLY A 9 -5.54 -6.25 -14.92
CA GLY A 9 -6.92 -6.52 -15.36
C GLY A 9 -7.63 -5.22 -15.79
N ASN A 10 -8.77 -4.92 -15.18
CA ASN A 10 -9.52 -3.67 -15.42
C ASN A 10 -9.11 -2.51 -14.51
N SER A 11 -8.11 -2.70 -13.64
CA SER A 11 -7.71 -1.69 -12.66
C SER A 11 -6.28 -1.18 -12.91
N ALA A 12 -5.98 -0.02 -12.33
CA ALA A 12 -4.62 0.49 -12.21
C ALA A 12 -3.96 -0.08 -10.93
N GLY A 13 -2.64 -0.30 -10.97
CA GLY A 13 -1.87 -0.84 -9.86
C GLY A 13 -0.48 -0.23 -9.76
N LEU A 14 0.03 -0.16 -8.54
CA LEU A 14 1.42 0.23 -8.23
C LEU A 14 2.17 -0.97 -7.66
N ARG A 15 3.39 -1.20 -8.15
CA ARG A 15 4.30 -2.18 -7.54
C ARG A 15 5.04 -1.52 -6.39
N LEU A 16 4.88 -2.09 -5.20
CA LEU A 16 5.61 -1.70 -4.00
C LEU A 16 6.85 -2.60 -3.83
N PRO A 17 8.02 -2.03 -3.52
CA PRO A 17 9.21 -2.80 -3.18
C PRO A 17 8.99 -3.67 -1.95
N LYS A 18 9.63 -4.85 -1.94
CA LYS A 18 9.57 -5.79 -0.81
C LYS A 18 10.02 -5.16 0.52
N SER A 19 11.00 -4.25 0.48
CA SER A 19 11.48 -3.54 1.67
C SER A 19 10.40 -2.71 2.35
N MET A 20 9.54 -2.01 1.58
CA MET A 20 8.44 -1.22 2.13
C MET A 20 7.37 -2.12 2.74
N ILE A 21 7.02 -3.21 2.07
CA ILE A 21 6.05 -4.19 2.56
C ILE A 21 6.51 -4.78 3.90
N ASN A 22 7.79 -5.17 4.00
CA ASN A 22 8.38 -5.70 5.23
C ASN A 22 8.38 -4.67 6.37
N GLN A 23 8.76 -3.43 6.09
CA GLN A 23 8.80 -2.36 7.10
C GLN A 23 7.41 -2.03 7.67
N LEU A 24 6.37 -2.20 6.85
CA LEU A 24 4.98 -2.00 7.26
C LEU A 24 4.33 -3.27 7.81
N TYR A 25 5.04 -4.41 7.83
CA TYR A 25 4.54 -5.72 8.27
C TYR A 25 3.26 -6.17 7.54
N ILE A 26 3.12 -5.77 6.28
CA ILE A 26 1.98 -6.11 5.43
C ILE A 26 2.27 -7.42 4.70
N SER A 27 1.27 -8.27 4.53
CA SER A 27 1.34 -9.48 3.70
C SER A 27 0.31 -9.47 2.58
N THR A 28 0.54 -10.27 1.54
CA THR A 28 -0.47 -10.48 0.48
C THR A 28 -1.77 -10.98 1.09
N GLY A 29 -2.88 -10.32 0.77
CA GLY A 29 -4.21 -10.63 1.31
C GLY A 29 -4.61 -9.80 2.52
N ASP A 30 -3.69 -9.03 3.11
CA ASP A 30 -4.03 -8.06 4.15
C ASP A 30 -4.93 -6.95 3.59
N LYS A 31 -5.92 -6.55 4.39
CA LYS A 31 -6.77 -5.41 4.08
C LYS A 31 -6.07 -4.12 4.49
N LEU A 32 -6.11 -3.14 3.58
CA LEU A 32 -5.57 -1.81 3.77
C LEU A 32 -6.68 -0.81 3.47
N ASP A 33 -6.72 0.29 4.22
CA ASP A 33 -7.56 1.43 3.89
C ASP A 33 -6.80 2.36 2.96
N ILE A 34 -7.51 2.88 1.96
CA ILE A 34 -6.96 3.79 0.95
C ILE A 34 -7.82 5.05 0.90
N ALA A 35 -7.19 6.21 1.03
CA ALA A 35 -7.85 7.50 0.98
C ALA A 35 -7.06 8.52 0.15
N ILE A 36 -7.73 9.61 -0.24
CA ILE A 36 -7.08 10.78 -0.83
C ILE A 36 -6.99 11.87 0.25
N ASP A 37 -5.79 12.24 0.65
CA ASP A 37 -5.52 13.36 1.57
C ASP A 37 -4.60 14.38 0.91
N LYS A 38 -5.07 15.62 0.76
CA LYS A 38 -4.31 16.75 0.22
C LYS A 38 -3.63 16.44 -1.12
N GLY A 39 -4.36 15.81 -2.03
CA GLY A 39 -3.86 15.44 -3.36
C GLY A 39 -2.90 14.25 -3.37
N ARG A 40 -2.78 13.52 -2.25
CA ARG A 40 -1.92 12.33 -2.11
C ARG A 40 -2.79 11.11 -1.87
N ILE A 41 -2.39 9.96 -2.41
CA ILE A 41 -2.94 8.67 -2.02
C ILE A 41 -2.25 8.28 -0.71
N VAL A 42 -3.05 8.08 0.35
CA VAL A 42 -2.59 7.55 1.63
C VAL A 42 -3.12 6.12 1.77
N ILE A 43 -2.23 5.20 2.17
CA ILE A 43 -2.54 3.78 2.35
C ILE A 43 -2.16 3.41 3.77
N GLU A 44 -3.11 2.87 4.53
CA GLU A 44 -2.95 2.56 5.95
C GLU A 44 -3.28 1.08 6.22
N SER A 45 -2.51 0.44 7.10
CA SER A 45 -2.82 -0.91 7.56
C SER A 45 -4.02 -0.87 8.50
N ILE A 46 -5.02 -1.72 8.24
CA ILE A 46 -6.19 -1.87 9.14
C ILE A 46 -5.79 -2.63 10.42
N LYS A 47 -4.70 -3.40 10.38
CA LYS A 47 -4.12 -3.97 11.60
C LYS A 47 -3.49 -2.82 12.39
N GLN A 48 -4.04 -2.54 13.58
CA GLN A 48 -3.32 -1.74 14.58
C GLN A 48 -1.94 -2.37 14.72
N GLN A 49 -0.88 -1.57 14.62
CA GLN A 49 0.46 -2.05 14.95
C GLN A 49 0.34 -2.79 16.30
N PRO A 50 0.82 -4.04 16.42
CA PRO A 50 0.98 -4.62 17.74
C PRO A 50 1.85 -3.62 18.50
N ASN A 51 1.30 -3.05 19.57
CA ASN A 51 1.93 -2.00 20.37
C ASN A 51 3.45 -2.27 20.47
N LEU A 52 4.25 -1.37 19.91
CA LEU A 52 5.68 -1.30 20.18
C LEU A 52 5.91 -0.70 21.56
#